data_AF-A0A812VE29-F1
#
_entry.id   AF-A0A812VE29-F1
#
_cell.length_a   1.000
_cell.length_b   1.000
_cell.length_c   1.000
_cell.angle_alpha   90.00
_cell.angle_beta   90.00
_cell.angle_gamma   90.00
#
_symmetry.space_group_name_H-M   'P 1'
#
loop_
_entity.id
_entity.type
_entity.pdbx_description
1 polymer ?
#
loop_
_entity_poly.entity_id
_entity_poly.type
_entity_poly.pdbx_seq_one_letter_code
_entity_poly.pdbx_strand_id
1 'polypeptide(L)'
;MVFVMLMDLPAAVFLVSLIFGQHLTCERWCPSLWVDKLCVDQTSDTTKQRGIAGLPTVVACTGTLLVLWDATYFERLWCNLELSVFVKCCGVKRLRFVPLWLTPWLLGTMCITYLEARLQSLALIYDPSLGTDSIVESDTSELQTSAWGWQHVLTFLAETQVFTVSYLPVIIFSIVTFHQKLDGHKLMLEHLKTYDIREAKCSVESDRPLIEGLVAELFDGLEDPVIAVPLDAGDFVTEASLHRLGLAFAVFVNLEEADQQLPEAGLSSPARLAIRSVAGLGHQDCLQFFNDYVRGPVRDAIINDLGSERKAPELPEVTRSIFLGLSCPPFCSASPMVGLPSSPTKRLSALIGEL
;
A
#
# COMPACT_ATOMS: atom_id res chain seq x y z
N MET A 1 -16.21 37.01 -3.82
CA MET A 1 -14.98 36.69 -4.58
C MET A 1 -13.97 35.90 -3.74
N VAL A 2 -13.54 36.41 -2.58
CA VAL A 2 -12.52 35.75 -1.72
C VAL A 2 -12.86 34.28 -1.40
N PHE A 3 -14.10 33.98 -1.00
CA PHE A 3 -14.54 32.61 -0.71
C PHE A 3 -14.28 31.62 -1.87
N VAL A 4 -14.61 32.01 -3.11
CA VAL A 4 -14.36 31.19 -4.32
C VAL A 4 -12.86 30.90 -4.50
N MET A 5 -12.01 31.89 -4.24
CA MET A 5 -10.55 31.74 -4.36
C MET A 5 -9.94 30.89 -3.23
N LEU A 6 -10.55 30.88 -2.04
CA LEU A 6 -10.04 30.12 -0.89
C LEU A 6 -10.57 28.69 -0.80
N MET A 7 -11.78 28.39 -1.33
CA MET A 7 -12.41 27.07 -1.22
C MET A 7 -12.51 26.33 -2.56
N ASP A 8 -13.08 26.98 -3.58
CA ASP A 8 -13.32 26.31 -4.87
C ASP A 8 -12.01 26.04 -5.61
N LEU A 9 -11.04 26.97 -5.54
CA LEU A 9 -9.75 26.81 -6.21
C LEU A 9 -8.91 25.65 -5.63
N PRO A 10 -8.67 25.51 -4.32
CA PRO A 10 -7.97 24.34 -3.78
C PRO A 10 -8.69 23.02 -4.06
N ALA A 11 -10.03 22.98 -3.97
CA ALA A 11 -10.81 21.79 -4.33
C ALA A 11 -10.65 21.41 -5.81
N ALA A 12 -10.71 22.39 -6.72
CA ALA A 12 -10.47 22.18 -8.15
C ALA A 12 -9.02 21.73 -8.43
N VAL A 13 -8.03 22.35 -7.80
CA VAL A 13 -6.61 21.95 -7.92
C VAL A 13 -6.40 20.52 -7.42
N PHE A 14 -7.02 20.13 -6.30
CA PHE A 14 -6.98 18.76 -5.81
C PHE A 14 -7.62 17.78 -6.79
N LEU A 15 -8.83 18.06 -7.29
CA LEU A 15 -9.52 17.17 -8.25
C LEU A 15 -8.76 17.05 -9.58
N VAL A 16 -8.20 18.15 -10.09
CA VAL A 16 -7.34 18.14 -11.28
C VAL A 16 -6.06 17.33 -11.02
N SER A 17 -5.46 17.46 -9.84
CA SER A 17 -4.27 16.67 -9.46
C SER A 17 -4.58 15.19 -9.25
N LEU A 18 -5.76 14.85 -8.72
CA LEU A 18 -6.21 13.47 -8.52
C LEU A 18 -6.49 12.76 -9.84
N ILE A 19 -7.12 13.44 -10.79
CA ILE A 19 -7.51 12.86 -12.09
C ILE A 19 -6.36 12.90 -13.09
N PHE A 20 -5.59 13.99 -13.13
CA PHE A 20 -4.57 14.24 -14.15
C PHE A 20 -3.13 14.24 -13.62
N GLY A 21 -2.88 14.00 -12.32
CA GLY A 21 -1.56 14.04 -11.70
C GLY A 21 -0.51 13.17 -12.40
N GLN A 22 -0.92 12.00 -12.91
CA GLN A 22 -0.09 11.11 -13.73
C GLN A 22 0.43 11.79 -15.02
N HIS A 23 -0.37 12.67 -15.65
CA HIS A 23 0.01 13.43 -16.83
C HIS A 23 0.78 14.71 -16.46
N LEU A 24 0.36 15.38 -15.38
CA LEU A 24 0.97 16.62 -14.89
C LEU A 24 2.41 16.41 -14.37
N THR A 25 2.73 15.22 -13.86
CA THR A 25 4.10 14.85 -13.43
C THR A 25 5.00 14.43 -14.59
N CYS A 26 4.49 14.44 -15.83
CA CYS A 26 5.21 14.08 -17.06
C CYS A 26 6.00 12.76 -16.93
N GLU A 27 5.39 11.76 -16.29
CA GLU A 27 5.96 10.43 -16.00
C GLU A 27 7.21 10.40 -15.09
N ARG A 28 7.88 11.55 -14.86
CA ARG A 28 9.15 11.65 -14.12
C ARG A 28 9.07 11.19 -12.67
N TRP A 29 7.92 11.38 -12.02
CA TRP A 29 7.71 11.13 -10.58
C TRP A 29 6.71 10.00 -10.31
N CYS A 30 6.21 9.35 -11.36
CA CYS A 30 5.30 8.22 -11.21
C CYS A 30 6.12 6.93 -11.02
N PRO A 31 5.87 6.10 -10.00
CA PRO A 31 6.47 4.78 -9.94
C PRO A 31 6.02 3.95 -11.14
N SER A 32 6.90 3.11 -11.69
CA SER A 32 6.52 2.13 -12.70
C SER A 32 5.58 1.10 -12.07
N LEU A 33 4.27 1.27 -12.31
CA LEU A 33 3.25 0.34 -11.82
C LEU A 33 3.00 -0.76 -12.85
N TRP A 34 2.99 -2.00 -12.38
CA TRP A 34 2.49 -3.13 -13.13
C TRP A 34 1.12 -3.52 -12.56
N VAL A 35 0.13 -3.67 -13.43
CA VAL A 35 -1.27 -3.98 -13.06
C VAL A 35 -1.77 -5.07 -13.99
N ASP A 36 -2.11 -6.23 -13.43
CA ASP A 36 -2.55 -7.44 -14.13
C ASP A 36 -3.48 -7.18 -15.32
N LYS A 37 -4.58 -6.46 -15.08
CA LYS A 37 -5.65 -6.22 -16.03
C LYS A 37 -5.28 -5.24 -17.14
N LEU A 38 -4.21 -4.45 -16.95
CA LEU A 38 -3.70 -3.48 -17.93
C LEU A 38 -2.50 -4.01 -18.70
N CYS A 39 -1.67 -4.86 -18.05
CA CYS A 39 -0.43 -5.38 -18.61
C CYS A 39 -0.59 -6.75 -19.30
N VAL A 40 -1.59 -7.54 -18.92
CA VAL A 40 -1.96 -8.78 -19.62
C VAL A 40 -3.07 -8.49 -20.63
N ASP A 41 -2.89 -8.88 -21.89
CA ASP A 41 -3.92 -8.77 -22.91
C ASP A 41 -5.19 -9.52 -22.47
N GLN A 42 -6.32 -8.82 -22.43
CA GLN A 42 -7.62 -9.36 -22.06
C GLN A 42 -8.45 -9.84 -23.27
N THR A 43 -7.95 -9.61 -24.49
CA THR A 43 -8.68 -9.84 -25.75
C THR A 43 -8.33 -11.17 -26.40
N SER A 44 -7.04 -11.54 -26.40
CA SER A 44 -6.56 -12.80 -27.00
C SER A 44 -6.27 -13.84 -25.91
N ASP A 45 -6.99 -14.96 -25.91
CA ASP A 45 -6.81 -16.03 -24.93
C ASP A 45 -5.38 -16.60 -24.90
N THR A 46 -4.70 -16.67 -26.06
CA THR A 46 -3.32 -17.18 -26.14
C THR A 46 -2.31 -16.20 -25.56
N THR A 47 -2.42 -14.90 -25.87
CA THR A 47 -1.59 -13.86 -25.27
C THR A 47 -1.88 -13.74 -23.77
N LYS A 48 -3.15 -13.87 -23.37
CA LYS A 48 -3.59 -13.88 -21.98
C LYS A 48 -2.95 -15.02 -21.19
N GLN A 49 -2.98 -16.25 -21.73
CA GLN A 49 -2.34 -17.42 -21.12
C GLN A 49 -0.82 -17.23 -20.99
N ARG A 50 -0.14 -16.71 -22.03
CA ARG A 50 1.30 -16.36 -21.93
C ARG A 50 1.57 -15.30 -20.85
N GLY A 51 0.72 -14.28 -20.74
CA GLY A 51 0.81 -13.25 -19.70
C GLY A 51 0.58 -13.82 -18.29
N ILE A 52 -0.42 -14.68 -18.10
CA ILE A 52 -0.71 -15.38 -16.84
C ILE A 52 0.47 -16.27 -16.42
N ALA A 53 1.05 -17.01 -17.36
CA ALA A 53 2.23 -17.84 -17.09
C ALA A 53 3.48 -17.01 -16.68
N GLY A 54 3.57 -15.76 -17.14
CA GLY A 54 4.64 -14.83 -16.77
C GLY A 54 4.46 -14.11 -15.43
N LEU A 55 3.29 -14.21 -14.78
CA LEU A 55 2.99 -13.49 -13.53
C LEU A 55 4.01 -13.72 -12.42
N PRO A 56 4.43 -14.96 -12.09
CA PRO A 56 5.40 -15.19 -11.02
C PRO A 56 6.73 -14.50 -11.29
N THR A 57 7.21 -14.49 -12.54
CA THR A 57 8.46 -13.81 -12.91
C THR A 57 8.35 -12.30 -12.73
N VAL A 58 7.25 -11.69 -13.19
CA VAL A 58 7.03 -10.25 -13.01
C VAL A 58 7.03 -9.89 -11.53
N VAL A 59 6.26 -10.63 -10.71
CA VAL A 59 6.16 -10.40 -9.26
C VAL A 59 7.51 -10.55 -8.58
N ALA A 60 8.29 -11.58 -8.92
CA ALA A 60 9.64 -11.81 -8.39
C ALA A 60 10.62 -10.67 -8.73
N CYS A 61 10.44 -10.03 -9.89
CA CYS A 61 11.22 -8.86 -10.30
C CYS A 61 10.70 -7.52 -9.73
N THR A 62 9.55 -7.47 -9.05
CA THR A 62 9.02 -6.20 -8.52
C THR A 62 9.82 -5.70 -7.31
N GLY A 63 10.07 -4.38 -7.28
CA GLY A 63 10.72 -3.73 -6.14
C GLY A 63 9.86 -3.73 -4.88
N THR A 64 8.54 -3.57 -5.02
CA THR A 64 7.55 -3.40 -3.94
C THR A 64 6.22 -4.01 -4.38
N LEU A 65 5.58 -4.82 -3.54
CA LEU A 65 4.21 -5.31 -3.79
C LEU A 65 3.21 -4.49 -2.99
N LEU A 66 2.28 -3.85 -3.70
CA LEU A 66 1.19 -3.06 -3.13
C LEU A 66 -0.07 -3.93 -3.02
N VAL A 67 -0.38 -4.39 -1.81
CA VAL A 67 -1.60 -5.16 -1.52
C VAL A 67 -2.73 -4.19 -1.21
N LEU A 68 -3.62 -4.01 -2.18
CA LEU A 68 -4.91 -3.34 -1.99
C LEU A 68 -5.86 -4.28 -1.26
N TRP A 69 -5.90 -4.19 0.07
CA TRP A 69 -6.62 -5.17 0.89
C TRP A 69 -8.13 -4.91 0.91
N ASP A 70 -8.87 -6.00 0.65
CA ASP A 70 -10.29 -6.16 0.94
C ASP A 70 -10.53 -7.51 1.63
N ALA A 71 -11.74 -7.72 2.15
CA ALA A 71 -12.12 -8.94 2.88
C ALA A 71 -11.90 -10.25 2.07
N THR A 72 -11.90 -10.17 0.73
CA THR A 72 -11.75 -11.30 -0.19
C THR A 72 -10.32 -11.49 -0.72
N TYR A 73 -9.34 -10.67 -0.29
CA TYR A 73 -7.97 -10.75 -0.80
C TYR A 73 -7.34 -12.12 -0.55
N PHE A 74 -7.36 -12.58 0.70
CA PHE A 74 -6.84 -13.90 1.08
C PHE A 74 -7.72 -15.06 0.61
N GLU A 75 -8.96 -14.80 0.19
CA GLU A 75 -9.81 -15.81 -0.45
C GLU A 75 -9.42 -16.09 -1.91
N ARG A 76 -8.56 -15.29 -2.55
CA ARG A 76 -8.21 -15.42 -3.97
C ARG A 76 -6.89 -16.17 -4.13
N LEU A 77 -6.94 -17.40 -4.64
CA LEU A 77 -5.77 -18.27 -4.78
C LEU A 77 -4.65 -17.65 -5.65
N TRP A 78 -4.99 -16.91 -6.70
CA TRP A 78 -4.01 -16.17 -7.52
C TRP A 78 -3.32 -15.04 -6.74
N CYS A 79 -4.05 -14.26 -5.93
CA CYS A 79 -3.44 -13.23 -5.07
C CYS A 79 -2.52 -13.85 -4.00
N ASN A 80 -2.86 -15.04 -3.51
CA ASN A 80 -2.01 -15.81 -2.60
C ASN A 80 -0.73 -16.31 -3.28
N LEU A 81 -0.77 -16.69 -4.57
CA LEU A 81 0.42 -17.02 -5.36
C LEU A 81 1.35 -15.81 -5.49
N GLU A 82 0.82 -14.66 -5.91
CA GLU A 82 1.59 -13.40 -6.02
C GLU A 82 2.25 -13.03 -4.69
N LEU A 83 1.48 -13.10 -3.59
CA LEU A 83 2.01 -12.88 -2.24
C LEU A 83 3.13 -13.86 -1.91
N SER A 84 2.96 -15.16 -2.17
CA SER A 84 3.94 -16.21 -1.87
C SER A 84 5.26 -16.00 -2.62
N VAL A 85 5.19 -15.67 -3.91
CA VAL A 85 6.33 -15.36 -4.78
C VAL A 85 7.05 -14.13 -4.25
N PHE A 86 6.31 -13.05 -3.99
CA PHE A 86 6.90 -11.80 -3.54
C PHE A 86 7.57 -11.92 -2.18
N VAL A 87 6.93 -12.53 -1.16
CA VAL A 87 7.55 -12.62 0.17
C VAL A 87 8.77 -13.52 0.19
N LYS A 88 8.82 -14.54 -0.68
CA LYS A 88 9.95 -15.45 -0.81
C LYS A 88 11.13 -14.83 -1.57
N CYS A 89 10.89 -14.10 -2.65
CA CYS A 89 11.96 -13.44 -3.43
C CYS A 89 12.40 -12.08 -2.85
N CYS A 90 11.44 -11.28 -2.38
CA CYS A 90 11.66 -9.88 -2.03
C CYS A 90 11.63 -9.57 -0.52
N GLY A 91 11.09 -10.49 0.29
CA GLY A 91 10.95 -10.34 1.73
C GLY A 91 9.81 -9.40 2.16
N VAL A 92 9.27 -9.62 3.35
CA VAL A 92 8.08 -8.89 3.85
C VAL A 92 8.31 -7.38 4.01
N LYS A 93 9.56 -6.91 4.17
CA LYS A 93 9.88 -5.47 4.36
C LYS A 93 9.44 -4.58 3.18
N ARG A 94 9.27 -5.15 1.98
CA ARG A 94 8.88 -4.45 0.75
C ARG A 94 7.41 -4.71 0.37
N LEU A 95 6.65 -5.33 1.27
CA LEU A 95 5.22 -5.57 1.13
C LEU A 95 4.45 -4.41 1.77
N ARG A 96 3.50 -3.81 1.04
CA ARG A 96 2.74 -2.64 1.51
C ARG A 96 1.25 -2.91 1.45
N PHE A 97 0.59 -2.96 2.61
CA PHE A 97 -0.85 -3.11 2.71
C PHE A 97 -1.52 -1.74 2.73
N VAL A 98 -2.33 -1.45 1.70
CA VAL A 98 -3.17 -0.25 1.65
C VAL A 98 -4.63 -0.66 1.77
N PRO A 99 -5.31 -0.30 2.87
CA PRO A 99 -6.70 -0.67 3.07
C PRO A 99 -7.64 0.27 2.29
N LEU A 100 -8.63 -0.30 1.60
CA LEU A 100 -9.49 0.44 0.67
C LEU A 100 -10.45 1.47 1.31
N TRP A 101 -10.59 1.53 2.64
CA TRP A 101 -11.46 2.50 3.33
C TRP A 101 -10.92 3.94 3.30
N LEU A 102 -9.60 4.12 3.08
CA LEU A 102 -8.98 5.46 3.16
C LEU A 102 -9.48 6.40 2.07
N THR A 103 -9.60 5.91 0.83
CA THR A 103 -10.07 6.68 -0.33
C THR A 103 -11.51 7.18 -0.17
N PRO A 104 -12.54 6.34 0.13
CA PRO A 104 -13.90 6.82 0.32
C PRO A 104 -14.04 7.70 1.57
N TRP A 105 -13.24 7.50 2.63
CA TRP A 105 -13.22 8.44 3.76
C TRP A 105 -12.68 9.82 3.34
N LEU A 106 -11.53 9.88 2.68
CA LEU A 106 -10.92 11.14 2.24
C LEU A 106 -11.83 11.88 1.26
N LEU A 107 -12.29 11.20 0.19
CA LEU A 107 -13.16 11.83 -0.80
C LEU A 107 -14.54 12.19 -0.22
N GLY A 108 -15.10 11.35 0.65
CA GLY A 108 -16.38 11.63 1.30
C GLY A 108 -16.31 12.83 2.26
N THR A 109 -15.27 12.90 3.11
CA THR A 109 -15.08 14.06 4.00
C THR A 109 -14.82 15.34 3.21
N MET A 110 -14.00 15.30 2.15
CA MET A 110 -13.79 16.46 1.26
C MET A 110 -15.08 16.89 0.55
N CYS A 111 -15.89 15.95 0.05
CA CYS A 111 -17.17 16.28 -0.59
C CYS A 111 -18.19 16.88 0.39
N ILE A 112 -18.31 16.33 1.61
CA ILE A 112 -19.26 16.85 2.61
C ILE A 112 -18.80 18.23 3.12
N THR A 113 -17.53 18.40 3.48
CA THR A 113 -17.00 19.71 3.93
C THR A 113 -17.10 20.78 2.85
N TYR A 114 -16.82 20.44 1.59
CA TYR A 114 -17.04 21.36 0.46
C TYR A 114 -18.51 21.73 0.32
N LEU A 115 -19.42 20.75 0.31
CA LEU A 115 -20.87 21.01 0.20
C LEU A 115 -21.39 21.87 1.37
N GLU A 116 -20.95 21.58 2.60
CA GLU A 116 -21.27 22.34 3.80
C GLU A 116 -20.83 23.82 3.66
N ALA A 117 -19.57 24.05 3.28
CA ALA A 117 -19.04 25.39 3.06
C ALA A 117 -19.81 26.13 1.93
N ARG A 118 -20.19 25.44 0.85
CA ARG A 118 -21.04 26.01 -0.22
C ARG A 118 -22.43 26.37 0.28
N LEU A 119 -23.05 25.56 1.14
CA LEU A 119 -24.36 25.83 1.72
C LEU A 119 -24.32 27.02 2.69
N GLN A 120 -23.31 27.10 3.56
CA GLN A 120 -23.08 28.27 4.43
C GLN A 120 -22.88 29.55 3.62
N SER A 121 -22.06 29.49 2.56
CA SER A 121 -21.83 30.60 1.63
C SER A 121 -23.12 31.09 0.97
N LEU A 122 -23.99 30.17 0.53
CA LEU A 122 -25.29 30.52 -0.04
C LEU A 122 -26.26 31.08 1.00
N ALA A 123 -26.25 30.56 2.23
CA ALA A 123 -27.06 31.08 3.33
C ALA A 123 -26.69 32.54 3.67
N LEU A 124 -25.40 32.85 3.78
CA LEU A 124 -24.90 34.21 4.02
C LEU A 124 -25.20 35.19 2.87
N ILE A 125 -25.25 34.71 1.62
CA ILE A 125 -25.64 35.52 0.46
C ILE A 125 -27.16 35.81 0.47
N TYR A 126 -27.98 34.85 0.92
CA TYR A 126 -29.43 35.00 0.98
C TYR A 126 -29.88 35.84 2.18
N ASP A 127 -29.26 35.63 3.33
CA ASP A 127 -29.52 36.36 4.58
C ASP A 127 -28.20 36.83 5.22
N PRO A 128 -27.75 38.06 4.91
CA PRO A 128 -26.55 38.64 5.50
C PRO A 128 -26.64 38.84 7.02
N SER A 129 -27.83 38.77 7.64
CA SER A 129 -27.97 38.89 9.10
C SER A 129 -27.44 37.67 9.86
N LEU A 130 -27.19 36.56 9.15
CA LEU A 130 -26.47 35.38 9.65
C LEU A 130 -24.95 35.59 9.71
N GLY A 131 -24.43 36.73 9.24
CA GLY A 131 -23.01 37.08 9.25
C GLY A 131 -22.63 38.08 10.36
N THR A 132 -21.34 38.11 10.68
CA THR A 132 -20.71 38.98 11.69
C THR A 132 -20.82 40.49 11.40
N ASP A 133 -21.32 40.89 10.24
CA ASP A 133 -21.39 42.31 9.84
C ASP A 133 -22.31 43.13 10.77
N SER A 134 -23.29 42.48 11.40
CA SER A 134 -24.16 43.06 12.44
C SER A 134 -23.41 43.58 13.68
N ILE A 135 -22.16 43.16 13.88
CA ILE A 135 -21.32 43.51 15.03
C ILE A 135 -20.63 44.87 14.83
N VAL A 136 -20.34 45.26 13.57
CA VAL A 136 -19.51 46.43 13.22
C VAL A 136 -20.26 47.76 13.35
N GLU A 137 -21.60 47.78 13.24
CA GLU A 137 -22.42 48.99 13.45
C GLU A 137 -22.72 49.30 14.93
N SER A 138 -22.15 48.55 15.89
CA SER A 138 -22.29 48.89 17.31
C SER A 138 -21.49 50.15 17.66
N ASP A 139 -22.24 51.25 17.86
CA ASP A 139 -21.73 52.60 18.10
C ASP A 139 -20.61 52.63 19.16
N THR A 140 -19.45 53.18 18.80
CA THR A 140 -18.23 53.17 19.63
C THR A 140 -18.23 54.25 20.72
N SER A 141 -19.35 54.97 20.88
CA SER A 141 -19.53 55.97 21.93
C SER A 141 -19.74 55.35 23.33
N GLU A 142 -18.70 55.48 24.17
CA GLU A 142 -18.72 55.39 25.64
C GLU A 142 -18.92 54.03 26.34
N LEU A 143 -19.05 52.88 25.64
CA LEU A 143 -19.05 51.58 26.32
C LEU A 143 -17.67 51.12 26.81
N GLN A 144 -17.60 50.63 28.05
CA GLN A 144 -16.37 50.07 28.63
C GLN A 144 -15.81 48.92 27.76
N THR A 145 -14.53 49.00 27.42
CA THR A 145 -13.83 48.08 26.49
C THR A 145 -13.99 46.60 26.86
N SER A 146 -14.09 46.27 28.15
CA SER A 146 -14.31 44.91 28.64
C SER A 146 -15.73 44.38 28.37
N ALA A 147 -16.76 45.23 28.43
CA ALA A 147 -18.13 44.83 28.14
C ALA A 147 -18.32 44.55 26.64
N TRP A 148 -17.77 45.43 25.79
CA TRP A 148 -17.71 45.25 24.34
C TRP A 148 -17.01 43.94 23.94
N GLY A 149 -15.86 43.63 24.57
CA GLY A 149 -15.13 42.38 24.34
C GLY A 149 -15.90 41.12 24.75
N TRP A 150 -16.59 41.14 25.91
CA TRP A 150 -17.43 40.01 26.31
C TRP A 150 -18.64 39.81 25.40
N GLN A 151 -19.27 40.89 24.94
CA GLN A 151 -20.36 40.82 23.96
C GLN A 151 -19.89 40.19 22.64
N HIS A 152 -18.71 40.58 22.14
CA HIS A 152 -18.09 39.96 20.96
C HIS A 152 -17.85 38.46 21.14
N VAL A 153 -17.30 38.04 22.28
CA VAL A 153 -17.08 36.61 22.59
C VAL A 153 -18.40 35.84 22.64
N LEU A 154 -19.44 36.41 23.25
CA LEU A 154 -20.76 35.75 23.35
C LEU A 154 -21.47 35.66 21.99
N THR A 155 -21.44 36.70 21.17
CA THR A 155 -21.97 36.67 19.80
C THR A 155 -21.22 35.66 18.94
N PHE A 156 -19.88 35.69 18.97
CA PHE A 156 -19.05 34.70 18.26
C PHE A 156 -19.37 33.27 18.69
N LEU A 157 -19.53 33.01 19.99
CA LEU A 157 -19.91 31.69 20.51
C LEU A 157 -21.32 31.26 20.09
N ALA A 158 -22.28 32.20 20.00
CA ALA A 158 -23.64 31.94 19.54
C ALA A 158 -23.68 31.60 18.04
N GLU A 159 -23.02 32.41 17.20
CA GLU A 159 -22.88 32.15 15.76
C GLU A 159 -22.12 30.85 15.47
N THR A 160 -21.07 30.56 16.27
CA THR A 160 -20.31 29.29 16.22
C THR A 160 -21.20 28.06 16.43
N GLN A 161 -22.38 28.17 17.07
CA GLN A 161 -23.31 27.02 17.19
C GLN A 161 -23.86 26.58 15.83
N VAL A 162 -24.15 27.51 14.92
CA VAL A 162 -24.65 27.18 13.58
C VAL A 162 -23.60 26.40 12.80
N PHE A 163 -22.36 26.87 12.83
CA PHE A 163 -21.21 26.18 12.24
C PHE A 163 -20.94 24.81 12.93
N THR A 164 -21.05 24.74 14.26
CA THR A 164 -20.85 23.47 15.00
C THR A 164 -21.90 22.42 14.62
N VAL A 165 -23.17 22.84 14.45
CA VAL A 165 -24.25 21.96 13.99
C VAL A 165 -24.06 21.54 12.53
N SER A 166 -23.58 22.44 11.66
CA SER A 166 -23.34 22.09 10.26
C SER A 166 -22.19 21.10 10.06
N TYR A 167 -21.21 21.03 10.97
CA TYR A 167 -20.14 20.03 10.96
C TYR A 167 -20.59 18.62 11.40
N LEU A 168 -21.78 18.46 11.99
CA LEU A 168 -22.26 17.16 12.47
C LEU A 168 -22.29 16.05 11.38
N PRO A 169 -22.68 16.29 10.10
CA PRO A 169 -22.60 15.28 9.05
C PRO A 169 -21.17 14.83 8.75
N VAL A 170 -20.18 15.74 8.80
CA VAL A 170 -18.75 15.41 8.61
C VAL A 170 -18.26 14.53 9.77
N ILE A 171 -18.65 14.87 11.00
CA ILE A 171 -18.31 14.10 12.21
C ILE A 171 -18.97 12.72 12.17
N ILE A 172 -20.27 12.63 11.86
CA ILE A 172 -21.02 11.36 11.75
C ILE A 172 -20.41 10.48 10.66
N PHE A 173 -20.13 11.04 9.47
CA PHE A 173 -19.49 10.30 8.38
C PHE A 173 -18.09 9.80 8.78
N SER A 174 -17.30 10.63 9.45
CA SER A 174 -15.98 10.26 9.96
C SER A 174 -16.05 9.15 11.02
N ILE A 175 -17.05 9.18 11.91
CA ILE A 175 -17.28 8.13 12.90
C ILE A 175 -17.67 6.81 12.21
N VAL A 176 -18.62 6.82 11.27
CA VAL A 176 -19.08 5.62 10.55
C VAL A 176 -17.94 4.98 9.75
N THR A 177 -17.18 5.78 9.00
CA THR A 177 -16.02 5.28 8.24
C THR A 177 -14.87 4.83 9.14
N PHE A 178 -14.68 5.45 10.32
CA PHE A 178 -13.71 4.98 11.31
C PHE A 178 -14.12 3.66 11.96
N HIS A 179 -15.42 3.42 12.18
CA HIS A 179 -15.91 2.09 12.58
C HIS A 179 -15.64 1.05 11.48
N GLN A 180 -15.97 1.36 10.22
CA GLN A 180 -15.65 0.47 9.09
C GLN A 180 -14.14 0.18 8.95
N LYS A 181 -13.28 1.17 9.23
CA LYS A 181 -11.82 0.97 9.36
C LYS A 181 -11.48 -0.05 10.44
N LEU A 182 -12.01 0.12 11.66
CA LEU A 182 -11.70 -0.75 12.80
C LEU A 182 -12.18 -2.18 12.55
N ASP A 183 -13.41 -2.33 12.04
CA ASP A 183 -14.00 -3.63 11.71
C ASP A 183 -13.21 -4.31 10.58
N GLY A 184 -12.85 -3.57 9.53
CA GLY A 184 -12.01 -4.08 8.44
C GLY A 184 -10.60 -4.49 8.89
N HIS A 185 -9.96 -3.68 9.75
CA HIS A 185 -8.62 -4.00 10.28
C HIS A 185 -8.65 -5.24 11.17
N LYS A 186 -9.67 -5.36 12.03
CA LYS A 186 -9.89 -6.57 12.84
C LYS A 186 -10.12 -7.79 11.97
N LEU A 187 -10.99 -7.68 10.94
CA LEU A 187 -11.26 -8.77 10.00
C LEU A 187 -9.99 -9.21 9.26
N MET A 188 -9.13 -8.26 8.85
CA MET A 188 -7.83 -8.56 8.25
C MET A 188 -6.92 -9.36 9.19
N LEU A 189 -6.77 -8.92 10.44
CA LEU A 189 -5.91 -9.62 11.42
C LEU A 189 -6.48 -10.98 11.86
N GLU A 190 -7.80 -11.16 11.81
CA GLU A 190 -8.50 -12.43 12.02
C GLU A 190 -8.28 -13.38 10.83
N HIS A 191 -8.50 -12.92 9.59
CA HIS A 191 -8.23 -13.69 8.37
C HIS A 191 -6.76 -14.14 8.30
N LEU A 192 -5.81 -13.28 8.64
CA LEU A 192 -4.38 -13.63 8.72
C LEU A 192 -4.08 -14.68 9.79
N LYS A 193 -4.78 -14.63 10.93
CA LYS A 193 -4.59 -15.56 12.05
C LYS A 193 -5.12 -16.97 11.72
N THR A 194 -6.23 -17.07 11.01
CA THR A 194 -6.85 -18.34 10.61
C THR A 194 -6.55 -18.74 9.16
N TYR A 195 -5.59 -18.06 8.52
CA TYR A 195 -5.28 -18.21 7.10
C TYR A 195 -4.92 -19.67 6.74
N ASP A 196 -5.53 -20.21 5.69
CA ASP A 196 -5.09 -21.44 5.03
C ASP A 196 -5.28 -21.29 3.51
N ILE A 197 -4.19 -21.41 2.74
CA ILE A 197 -4.23 -21.31 1.28
C ILE A 197 -5.16 -22.35 0.63
N ARG A 198 -5.32 -23.53 1.26
CA ARG A 198 -6.16 -24.62 0.73
C ARG A 198 -7.65 -24.23 0.65
N GLU A 199 -8.08 -23.38 1.58
CA GLU A 199 -9.45 -22.84 1.64
C GLU A 199 -9.67 -21.64 0.70
N ALA A 200 -8.61 -21.16 0.03
CA ALA A 200 -8.74 -20.09 -0.96
C ALA A 200 -9.49 -20.58 -2.21
N LYS A 201 -10.36 -19.73 -2.74
CA LYS A 201 -11.16 -19.95 -3.95
C LYS A 201 -10.28 -19.73 -5.18
N CYS A 202 -10.37 -20.62 -6.16
CA CYS A 202 -9.80 -20.37 -7.48
C CYS A 202 -10.91 -19.93 -8.45
N SER A 203 -10.64 -18.93 -9.29
CA SER A 203 -11.58 -18.53 -10.35
C SER A 203 -11.72 -19.62 -11.42
N VAL A 204 -10.69 -20.45 -11.60
CA VAL A 204 -10.69 -21.61 -12.47
C VAL A 204 -10.08 -22.78 -11.71
N GLU A 205 -10.92 -23.68 -11.19
CA GLU A 205 -10.49 -24.75 -10.27
C GLU A 205 -9.52 -25.77 -10.91
N SER A 206 -9.37 -25.80 -12.25
CA SER A 206 -8.30 -26.56 -12.92
C SER A 206 -6.89 -26.08 -12.56
N ASP A 207 -6.76 -24.81 -12.19
CA ASP A 207 -5.46 -24.16 -11.98
C ASP A 207 -4.96 -24.37 -10.54
N ARG A 208 -5.86 -24.78 -9.62
CA ARG A 208 -5.54 -25.04 -8.21
C ARG A 208 -4.30 -25.93 -8.01
N PRO A 209 -4.21 -27.16 -8.57
CA PRO A 209 -3.05 -28.04 -8.35
C PRO A 209 -1.74 -27.46 -8.91
N LEU A 210 -1.81 -26.62 -9.95
CA LEU A 210 -0.64 -25.90 -10.46
C LEU A 210 -0.21 -24.80 -9.48
N ILE A 211 -1.15 -23.98 -9.02
CA ILE A 211 -0.86 -22.87 -8.10
C ILE A 211 -0.37 -23.39 -6.74
N GLU A 212 -1.09 -24.34 -6.13
CA GLU A 212 -0.66 -24.98 -4.89
C GLU A 212 0.70 -25.70 -5.08
N GLY A 213 0.93 -26.31 -6.24
CA GLY A 213 2.22 -26.88 -6.64
C GLY A 213 3.37 -25.89 -6.60
N LEU A 214 3.18 -24.70 -7.21
CA LEU A 214 4.16 -23.62 -7.22
C LEU A 214 4.42 -23.05 -5.81
N VAL A 215 3.36 -22.83 -5.01
CA VAL A 215 3.51 -22.34 -3.62
C VAL A 215 4.26 -23.37 -2.77
N ALA A 216 3.93 -24.65 -2.89
CA ALA A 216 4.65 -25.72 -2.21
C ALA A 216 6.13 -25.80 -2.65
N GLU A 217 6.46 -25.49 -3.91
CA GLU A 217 7.85 -25.45 -4.39
C GLU A 217 8.65 -24.25 -3.88
N LEU A 218 8.00 -23.09 -3.68
CA LEU A 218 8.62 -21.92 -3.05
C LEU A 218 8.94 -22.13 -1.55
N PHE A 219 8.14 -22.98 -0.88
CA PHE A 219 8.19 -23.20 0.57
C PHE A 219 8.68 -24.60 1.00
N ASP A 220 9.31 -25.36 0.10
CA ASP A 220 9.86 -26.70 0.43
C ASP A 220 11.08 -26.68 1.36
N GLY A 221 11.68 -25.51 1.57
CA GLY A 221 12.83 -25.31 2.46
C GLY A 221 14.16 -25.83 1.93
N LEU A 222 14.22 -26.31 0.67
CA LEU A 222 15.40 -26.98 0.14
C LEU A 222 16.46 -26.03 -0.44
N GLU A 223 16.07 -24.83 -0.88
CA GLU A 223 16.98 -23.79 -1.41
C GLU A 223 16.23 -22.45 -1.56
N ASP A 224 16.95 -21.38 -1.94
CA ASP A 224 16.32 -20.20 -2.51
C ASP A 224 15.75 -20.53 -3.91
N PRO A 225 14.55 -20.03 -4.28
CA PRO A 225 13.85 -20.50 -5.45
C PRO A 225 14.39 -19.83 -6.72
N VAL A 226 14.92 -20.65 -7.62
CA VAL A 226 15.19 -20.22 -8.99
C VAL A 226 13.85 -20.19 -9.74
N ILE A 227 13.20 -19.03 -9.79
CA ILE A 227 11.98 -18.82 -10.58
C ILE A 227 12.36 -18.71 -12.06
N ALA A 228 12.63 -19.86 -12.66
CA ALA A 228 12.87 -20.03 -14.09
C ALA A 228 11.55 -20.37 -14.80
N VAL A 229 10.77 -19.36 -15.16
CA VAL A 229 9.72 -19.55 -16.19
C VAL A 229 10.43 -19.65 -17.54
N PRO A 230 10.20 -20.72 -18.34
CA PRO A 230 10.74 -20.81 -19.68
C PRO A 230 10.07 -19.78 -20.59
N LEU A 231 10.64 -18.58 -20.64
CA LEU A 231 10.29 -17.56 -21.61
C LEU A 231 10.81 -18.01 -22.96
N ASP A 232 9.89 -18.36 -23.86
CA ASP A 232 10.20 -18.74 -25.23
C ASP A 232 10.76 -17.51 -25.98
N ALA A 233 12.09 -17.41 -26.01
CA ALA A 233 12.83 -16.20 -26.35
C ALA A 233 12.73 -15.77 -27.82
N GLY A 234 11.98 -16.51 -28.65
CA GLY A 234 11.81 -16.23 -30.07
C GLY A 234 10.93 -15.01 -30.39
N ASP A 235 9.97 -14.66 -29.52
CA ASP A 235 8.87 -13.75 -29.90
C ASP A 235 8.86 -12.37 -29.20
N PHE A 236 9.46 -12.24 -28.01
CA PHE A 236 9.19 -11.09 -27.14
C PHE A 236 10.43 -10.23 -26.86
N VAL A 237 10.28 -8.96 -27.26
CA VAL A 237 11.13 -7.80 -26.91
C VAL A 237 12.52 -7.78 -27.58
N THR A 238 12.58 -7.13 -28.73
CA THR A 238 13.84 -6.59 -29.28
C THR A 238 14.46 -5.57 -28.31
N GLU A 239 15.80 -5.48 -28.24
CA GLU A 239 16.52 -4.49 -27.40
C GLU A 239 15.98 -3.06 -27.58
N ALA A 240 15.64 -2.69 -28.82
CA ALA A 240 15.06 -1.39 -29.16
C ALA A 240 13.73 -1.08 -28.44
N SER A 241 13.00 -2.10 -28.00
CA SER A 241 11.75 -1.96 -27.23
C SER A 241 12.04 -1.80 -25.73
N LEU A 242 13.00 -2.56 -25.19
CA LEU A 242 13.52 -2.41 -23.82
C LEU A 242 14.10 -1.00 -23.59
N HIS A 243 14.83 -0.47 -24.57
CA HIS A 243 15.41 0.87 -24.50
C HIS A 243 14.37 2.00 -24.61
N ARG A 244 13.21 1.77 -25.23
CA ARG A 244 12.10 2.76 -25.26
C ARG A 244 11.30 2.81 -23.96
N LEU A 245 11.23 1.70 -23.22
CA LEU A 245 10.45 1.58 -21.99
C LEU A 245 11.21 2.09 -20.75
N GLY A 246 12.46 2.56 -20.87
CA GLY A 246 13.31 2.95 -19.73
C GLY A 246 13.73 1.79 -18.81
N LEU A 247 13.18 0.61 -19.03
CA LEU A 247 13.34 -0.61 -18.22
C LEU A 247 14.76 -1.20 -18.25
N ALA A 248 15.59 -0.81 -19.24
CA ALA A 248 16.99 -1.18 -19.29
C ALA A 248 17.76 -0.80 -18.00
N PHE A 249 17.42 0.30 -17.33
CA PHE A 249 18.11 0.68 -16.08
C PHE A 249 17.63 -0.14 -14.87
N ALA A 250 16.34 -0.46 -14.78
CA ALA A 250 15.78 -1.20 -13.65
C ALA A 250 16.14 -2.70 -13.66
N VAL A 251 16.30 -3.30 -14.84
CA VAL A 251 16.69 -4.72 -14.98
C VAL A 251 18.19 -4.93 -14.69
N PHE A 252 19.06 -3.98 -15.07
CA PHE A 252 20.51 -4.11 -14.84
C PHE A 252 20.93 -3.85 -13.38
N VAL A 253 20.19 -3.03 -12.62
CA VAL A 253 20.54 -2.63 -11.24
C VAL A 253 20.55 -3.77 -10.20
N ASN A 254 20.07 -4.97 -10.53
CA ASN A 254 20.28 -6.19 -9.70
C ASN A 254 21.12 -7.29 -10.40
N LEU A 255 21.67 -7.02 -11.59
CA LEU A 255 22.53 -7.97 -12.31
C LEU A 255 24.01 -7.61 -12.22
N GLU A 256 24.39 -6.31 -12.19
CA GLU A 256 25.81 -5.94 -12.16
C GLU A 256 26.51 -6.18 -10.80
N GLU A 257 25.80 -6.22 -9.66
CA GLU A 257 26.38 -6.70 -8.38
C GLU A 257 26.31 -8.24 -8.24
N ALA A 258 25.71 -8.95 -9.21
CA ALA A 258 25.66 -10.41 -9.25
C ALA A 258 26.68 -11.02 -10.25
N ASP A 259 27.45 -10.21 -10.98
CA ASP A 259 28.41 -10.69 -11.99
C ASP A 259 29.82 -10.93 -11.42
N GLN A 260 29.91 -11.86 -10.48
CA GLN A 260 31.12 -12.66 -10.26
C GLN A 260 30.80 -13.94 -9.48
N GLN A 261 30.86 -15.08 -10.19
CA GLN A 261 30.46 -16.43 -9.75
C GLN A 261 28.95 -16.67 -9.73
N LEU A 262 28.38 -16.95 -10.92
CA LEU A 262 27.11 -17.68 -11.04
C LEU A 262 27.30 -19.07 -10.40
N PRO A 263 26.64 -19.41 -9.28
CA PRO A 263 26.77 -20.74 -8.68
C PRO A 263 25.98 -21.76 -9.51
N GLU A 264 26.37 -23.03 -9.33
CA GLU A 264 25.91 -24.16 -10.12
C GLU A 264 24.38 -24.35 -10.12
N ALA A 265 23.89 -24.94 -11.22
CA ALA A 265 22.49 -25.25 -11.49
C ALA A 265 21.66 -25.64 -10.25
N GLY A 266 20.71 -24.77 -9.90
CA GLY A 266 19.71 -25.06 -8.86
C GLY A 266 18.99 -26.38 -9.14
N LEU A 267 18.66 -27.11 -8.06
CA LEU A 267 18.11 -28.47 -8.15
C LEU A 267 16.94 -28.58 -9.13
N SER A 268 17.07 -29.47 -10.11
CA SER A 268 16.00 -29.75 -11.08
C SER A 268 14.74 -30.25 -10.37
N SER A 269 13.56 -29.95 -10.92
CA SER A 269 12.27 -30.35 -10.29
C SER A 269 12.20 -31.85 -9.92
N PRO A 270 12.69 -32.81 -10.73
CA PRO A 270 12.79 -34.22 -10.32
C PRO A 270 13.73 -34.47 -9.12
N ALA A 271 14.85 -33.74 -9.02
CA ALA A 271 15.76 -33.83 -7.88
C ALA A 271 15.14 -33.22 -6.61
N ARG A 272 14.43 -32.10 -6.72
CA ARG A 272 13.62 -31.52 -5.61
C ARG A 272 12.58 -32.51 -5.10
N LEU A 273 11.83 -33.15 -6.00
CA LEU A 273 10.85 -34.19 -5.64
C LEU A 273 11.49 -35.42 -4.98
N ALA A 274 12.67 -35.84 -5.44
CA ALA A 274 13.42 -36.93 -4.80
C ALA A 274 13.91 -36.54 -3.39
N ILE A 275 14.40 -35.32 -3.19
CA ILE A 275 14.83 -34.85 -1.86
C ILE A 275 13.62 -34.72 -0.92
N ARG A 276 12.48 -34.18 -1.39
CA ARG A 276 11.23 -34.12 -0.60
C ARG A 276 10.76 -35.51 -0.16
N SER A 277 10.83 -36.50 -1.05
CA SER A 277 10.41 -37.88 -0.71
C SER A 277 11.33 -38.55 0.31
N VAL A 278 12.63 -38.24 0.31
CA VAL A 278 13.60 -38.70 1.32
C VAL A 278 13.47 -37.93 2.64
N ALA A 279 13.23 -36.62 2.59
CA ALA A 279 13.03 -35.77 3.76
C ALA A 279 11.67 -36.00 4.46
N GLY A 280 10.76 -36.76 3.84
CA GLY A 280 9.40 -36.95 4.33
C GLY A 280 8.52 -35.70 4.22
N LEU A 281 8.97 -34.67 3.47
CA LEU A 281 8.25 -33.42 3.28
C LEU A 281 7.14 -33.62 2.24
N GLY A 282 5.92 -33.80 2.72
CA GLY A 282 4.74 -33.85 1.89
C GLY A 282 4.45 -32.50 1.23
N HIS A 283 3.77 -32.54 0.09
CA HIS A 283 3.22 -31.34 -0.55
C HIS A 283 2.36 -30.51 0.42
N GLN A 284 1.61 -31.19 1.30
CA GLN A 284 0.80 -30.55 2.33
C GLN A 284 1.63 -29.83 3.40
N ASP A 285 2.80 -30.36 3.77
CA ASP A 285 3.69 -29.73 4.76
C ASP A 285 4.32 -28.46 4.19
N CYS A 286 4.65 -28.46 2.89
CA CYS A 286 5.14 -27.28 2.18
C CYS A 286 4.10 -26.14 2.14
N LEU A 287 2.83 -26.46 1.87
CA LEU A 287 1.72 -25.50 1.99
C LEU A 287 1.54 -25.03 3.44
N GLN A 288 1.76 -25.90 4.42
CA GLN A 288 1.67 -25.55 5.83
C GLN A 288 2.76 -24.54 6.25
N PHE A 289 3.99 -24.66 5.73
CA PHE A 289 5.02 -23.64 5.93
C PHE A 289 4.63 -22.27 5.35
N PHE A 290 3.98 -22.21 4.19
CA PHE A 290 3.45 -20.95 3.68
C PHE A 290 2.34 -20.39 4.57
N ASN A 291 1.40 -21.23 5.01
CA ASN A 291 0.35 -20.83 5.94
C ASN A 291 0.91 -20.21 7.23
N ASP A 292 1.92 -20.85 7.84
CA ASP A 292 2.54 -20.35 9.07
C ASP A 292 3.39 -19.11 8.83
N TYR A 293 3.99 -18.96 7.63
CA TYR A 293 4.65 -17.71 7.22
C TYR A 293 3.67 -16.53 7.09
N VAL A 294 2.46 -16.77 6.58
CA VAL A 294 1.41 -15.74 6.51
C VAL A 294 0.87 -15.40 7.91
N ARG A 295 0.61 -16.42 8.74
CA ARG A 295 0.10 -16.27 10.12
C ARG A 295 1.08 -15.58 11.06
N GLY A 296 2.39 -15.74 10.84
CA GLY A 296 3.46 -15.10 11.61
C GLY A 296 4.08 -13.91 10.86
N PRO A 297 5.25 -14.07 10.18
CA PRO A 297 6.00 -12.99 9.53
C PRO A 297 5.19 -11.94 8.76
N VAL A 298 4.22 -12.34 7.93
CA VAL A 298 3.39 -11.37 7.17
C VAL A 298 2.45 -10.61 8.10
N ARG A 299 1.72 -11.31 8.97
CA ARG A 299 0.83 -10.71 9.96
C ARG A 299 1.56 -9.76 10.92
N ASP A 300 2.75 -10.12 11.35
CA ASP A 300 3.56 -9.29 12.26
C ASP A 300 4.07 -8.02 11.56
N ALA A 301 4.48 -8.10 10.28
CA ALA A 301 4.81 -6.92 9.50
C ALA A 301 3.61 -5.97 9.33
N ILE A 302 2.41 -6.50 9.10
CA ILE A 302 1.17 -5.71 9.00
C ILE A 302 0.84 -5.05 10.33
N ILE A 303 1.00 -5.75 11.45
CA ILE A 303 0.79 -5.19 12.80
C ILE A 303 1.83 -4.09 13.11
N ASN A 304 3.05 -4.20 12.59
CA ASN A 304 4.09 -3.19 12.74
C ASN A 304 3.86 -1.94 11.85
N ASP A 305 3.33 -2.11 10.63
CA ASP A 305 3.10 -1.00 9.68
C ASP A 305 1.77 -0.25 9.96
N LEU A 306 0.70 -0.98 10.30
CA LEU A 306 -0.66 -0.43 10.48
C LEU A 306 -1.13 -0.36 11.95
N GLY A 307 -0.38 -0.97 12.88
CA GLY A 307 -0.74 -1.07 14.29
C GLY A 307 -1.58 -2.30 14.65
N SER A 308 -1.64 -2.62 15.94
CA SER A 308 -2.51 -3.68 16.48
C SER A 308 -3.91 -3.15 16.79
N GLU A 309 -4.96 -3.98 16.74
CA GLU A 309 -6.34 -3.63 17.14
C GLU A 309 -6.46 -2.81 18.44
N ARG A 310 -5.57 -3.07 19.42
CA ARG A 310 -5.59 -2.46 20.76
C ARG A 310 -4.79 -1.18 20.87
N LYS A 311 -3.93 -0.89 19.91
CA LYS A 311 -3.23 0.39 19.79
C LYS A 311 -3.80 1.07 18.56
N ALA A 312 -4.69 2.04 18.76
CA ALA A 312 -4.93 3.04 17.72
C ALA A 312 -3.56 3.49 17.20
N PRO A 313 -3.31 3.44 15.88
CA PRO A 313 -1.98 3.73 15.35
C PRO A 313 -1.57 5.10 15.87
N GLU A 314 -0.42 5.18 16.54
CA GLU A 314 0.23 6.44 16.80
C GLU A 314 0.33 7.13 15.44
N LEU A 315 -0.37 8.27 15.31
CA LEU A 315 -0.59 8.93 14.01
C LEU A 315 0.73 8.98 13.24
N PRO A 316 0.82 8.37 12.05
CA PRO A 316 2.09 8.20 11.36
C PRO A 316 2.88 9.50 11.31
N GLU A 317 4.22 9.44 11.33
CA GLU A 317 5.03 10.66 11.26
C GLU A 317 4.74 11.51 10.01
N VAL A 318 4.17 10.90 8.96
CA VAL A 318 3.60 11.59 7.80
C VAL A 318 2.42 12.50 8.18
N THR A 319 1.47 12.03 9.00
CA THR A 319 0.37 12.88 9.51
C THR A 319 0.90 13.94 10.47
N ARG A 320 1.94 13.61 11.26
CA ARG A 320 2.68 14.59 12.07
C ARG A 320 3.34 15.67 11.21
N SER A 321 3.90 15.30 10.06
CA SER A 321 4.55 16.20 9.10
C SER A 321 3.55 17.06 8.30
N ILE A 322 2.36 16.52 8.02
CA ILE A 322 1.27 17.26 7.36
C ILE A 322 0.61 18.26 8.34
N PHE A 323 0.44 17.91 9.63
CA PHE A 323 -0.11 18.81 10.64
C PHE A 323 0.90 19.78 11.28
N LEU A 324 2.21 19.48 11.25
CA LEU A 324 3.29 20.35 11.77
C LEU A 324 4.16 20.95 10.64
N GLY A 325 3.67 20.90 9.39
CA GLY A 325 4.37 21.25 8.15
C GLY A 325 4.74 22.73 7.94
N LEU A 326 5.02 23.48 9.01
CA LEU A 326 5.62 24.82 8.98
C LEU A 326 7.04 24.87 9.60
N SER A 327 7.58 23.74 10.06
CA SER A 327 8.98 23.66 10.51
C SER A 327 9.85 22.95 9.47
N CYS A 328 10.52 23.74 8.64
CA CYS A 328 11.50 23.27 7.67
C CYS A 328 12.77 22.76 8.39
N PRO A 329 13.27 21.54 8.13
CA PRO A 329 14.55 21.11 8.68
C PRO A 329 15.71 21.84 7.98
N PRO A 330 16.77 22.24 8.72
CA PRO A 330 17.91 22.93 8.12
C PRO A 330 18.74 21.98 7.22
N PHE A 331 19.38 22.58 6.21
CA PHE A 331 20.36 21.93 5.34
C PHE A 331 21.36 21.04 6.09
N CYS A 332 21.46 19.76 5.70
CA CYS A 332 22.57 18.91 6.12
C CYS A 332 23.87 19.32 5.42
N SER A 333 24.88 19.68 6.20
CA SER A 333 26.28 19.80 5.76
C SER A 333 26.95 18.43 5.61
N ALA A 334 27.97 18.35 4.75
CA ALA A 334 28.55 17.09 4.28
C ALA A 334 29.65 16.46 5.18
N SER A 335 29.92 15.17 4.90
CA SER A 335 31.17 14.42 5.10
C SER A 335 31.53 13.90 6.51
N PRO A 336 32.44 12.89 6.65
CA PRO A 336 33.10 12.03 5.64
C PRO A 336 33.00 10.50 5.87
N MET A 337 33.54 9.71 4.93
CA MET A 337 33.68 8.25 5.00
C MET A 337 34.62 7.73 6.12
N VAL A 338 34.12 6.78 6.93
CA VAL A 338 34.83 5.69 7.64
C VAL A 338 33.79 4.57 7.88
N GLY A 339 34.05 3.26 7.80
CA GLY A 339 35.22 2.48 7.37
C GLY A 339 34.98 0.97 7.60
N LEU A 340 35.67 0.07 6.87
CA LEU A 340 35.52 -1.39 6.97
C LEU A 340 36.28 -1.98 8.18
N PRO A 341 35.76 -3.07 8.78
CA PRO A 341 36.62 -4.26 8.89
C PRO A 341 35.91 -5.63 8.67
N SER A 342 36.57 -6.46 7.85
CA SER A 342 36.70 -7.93 7.90
C SER A 342 35.68 -8.82 8.65
N SER A 343 35.12 -9.78 7.90
CA SER A 343 34.61 -11.08 8.36
C SER A 343 35.62 -11.88 9.22
N PRO A 344 35.14 -12.80 10.07
CA PRO A 344 35.68 -14.14 9.98
C PRO A 344 34.62 -15.26 9.94
N THR A 345 34.73 -16.11 8.92
CA THR A 345 34.21 -17.47 8.89
C THR A 345 34.69 -18.30 10.09
N LYS A 346 33.77 -19.03 10.75
CA LYS A 346 33.97 -20.37 11.34
C LYS A 346 32.72 -20.88 12.09
N ARG A 347 32.50 -22.21 12.00
CA ARG A 347 31.54 -23.08 12.72
C ARG A 347 30.20 -23.37 12.02
N LEU A 348 30.19 -24.39 11.17
CA LEU A 348 29.22 -25.50 11.27
C LEU A 348 29.77 -26.76 10.56
N SER A 349 30.62 -27.51 11.27
CA SER A 349 31.21 -28.77 10.77
C SER A 349 31.39 -29.74 11.93
N ALA A 350 30.28 -30.16 12.54
CA ALA A 350 30.24 -31.08 13.67
C ALA A 350 28.84 -31.69 13.84
N LEU A 351 28.41 -32.57 12.91
CA LEU A 351 27.32 -33.53 13.07
C LEU A 351 27.21 -34.43 11.82
N ILE A 352 28.00 -35.50 11.81
CA ILE A 352 27.80 -36.82 11.14
C ILE A 352 28.97 -37.67 11.62
N GLY A 353 28.68 -38.73 12.36
CA GLY A 353 29.66 -39.59 13.01
C GLY A 353 29.11 -40.13 14.34
N GLU A 354 28.94 -41.46 14.41
CA GLU A 354 28.36 -42.22 15.53
C GLU A 354 26.82 -42.14 15.69
N LEU A 355 26.08 -42.72 14.73
CA LEU A 355 25.40 -44.02 14.91
C LEU A 355 24.82 -44.55 13.59
#